data_AF-A0A177MQA2-F1
#
_entry.id   AF-A0A177MQA2-F1
#
_cell.length_a   1.000
_cell.length_b   1.000
_cell.length_c   1.000
_cell.angle_alpha   90.00
_cell.angle_beta   90.00
_cell.angle_gamma   90.00
#
_symmetry.space_group_name_H-M   'P 1'
#
loop_
_entity.id
_entity.type
_entity.pdbx_description
1 polymer ?
#
loop_
_entity_poly.entity_id
_entity_poly.type
_entity_poly.pdbx_seq_one_letter_code
_entity_poly.pdbx_strand_id
1 'polypeptide(L)'
;MRTTVDLEDDVLAAAKEIARIQNVAVGRVISRLMREALMGTQRSREVANAEGKTIGGFRPFAARGVLVTNDQVNELRDTEGV
;
A
#
# COMPACT_ATOMS: atom_id res chain seq x y z
N MET A 1 1.01 -10.22 -8.09
CA MET A 1 1.12 -11.60 -7.57
C MET A 1 -0.27 -12.22 -7.44
N ARG A 2 -0.39 -13.55 -7.58
CA ARG A 2 -1.60 -14.30 -7.23
C ARG A 2 -1.38 -14.84 -5.82
N THR A 3 -2.23 -14.42 -4.89
CA THR A 3 -2.15 -14.79 -3.48
C THR A 3 -3.54 -15.20 -3.03
N THR A 4 -3.63 -16.22 -2.19
CA THR A 4 -4.88 -16.61 -1.55
C THR A 4 -4.99 -15.84 -0.24
N VAL A 5 -6.12 -15.17 -0.03
CA VAL A 5 -6.41 -14.39 1.17
C VAL A 5 -7.79 -14.77 1.68
N ASP A 6 -7.95 -14.91 2.99
CA ASP A 6 -9.24 -15.11 3.62
C ASP A 6 -9.99 -13.77 3.68
N LEU A 7 -11.26 -13.78 3.29
CA LEU A 7 -12.15 -12.62 3.21
C LEU A 7 -13.47 -12.97 3.85
N GLU A 8 -14.03 -12.02 4.60
CA GLU A 8 -15.40 -12.13 5.10
C GLU A 8 -16.41 -12.14 3.94
N ASP A 9 -17.53 -12.86 4.12
CA ASP A 9 -18.51 -13.08 3.06
C ASP A 9 -19.17 -11.78 2.56
N ASP A 10 -19.40 -10.83 3.46
CA ASP A 10 -19.96 -9.52 3.16
C ASP A 10 -18.97 -8.65 2.35
N VAL A 11 -17.69 -8.68 2.69
CA VAL A 11 -16.61 -8.01 1.96
C VAL A 11 -16.50 -8.58 0.55
N LEU A 12 -16.54 -9.91 0.41
CA LEU A 12 -16.50 -10.57 -0.90
C LEU A 12 -17.74 -10.21 -1.75
N ALA A 13 -18.92 -10.16 -1.14
CA ALA A 13 -20.15 -9.76 -1.83
C ALA A 13 -20.07 -8.31 -2.33
N ALA A 14 -19.61 -7.38 -1.50
CA ALA A 14 -19.40 -5.99 -1.88
C ALA A 14 -18.38 -5.86 -3.03
N ALA A 15 -17.26 -6.58 -2.95
CA ALA A 15 -16.23 -6.58 -3.99
C ALA A 15 -16.77 -7.11 -5.33
N LYS A 16 -17.63 -8.15 -5.31
CA LYS A 16 -18.30 -8.68 -6.52
C LYS A 16 -19.24 -7.66 -7.16
N GLU A 17 -20.00 -6.93 -6.35
CA GLU A 17 -20.91 -5.90 -6.84
C GLU A 17 -20.15 -4.75 -7.52
N ILE A 18 -19.09 -4.27 -6.88
CA ILE A 18 -18.22 -3.22 -7.43
C ILE A 18 -17.56 -3.70 -8.73
N ALA A 19 -17.06 -4.93 -8.75
CA ALA A 19 -16.45 -5.54 -9.93
C ALA A 19 -17.43 -5.65 -11.11
N ARG A 20 -18.69 -5.98 -10.83
CA ARG A 20 -19.77 -6.03 -11.82
C ARG A 20 -20.05 -4.65 -12.41
N ILE A 21 -20.20 -3.63 -11.57
CA ILE A 21 -20.47 -2.25 -12.01
C ILE A 21 -19.31 -1.71 -12.87
N GLN A 22 -18.07 -1.99 -12.46
CA GLN A 22 -16.86 -1.51 -13.14
C GLN A 22 -16.41 -2.39 -14.32
N ASN A 23 -17.05 -3.54 -14.55
CA ASN A 23 -16.68 -4.54 -15.55
C ASN A 23 -15.18 -4.92 -15.48
N VAL A 24 -14.72 -5.27 -14.28
CA VAL A 24 -13.34 -5.70 -14.01
C VAL A 24 -13.34 -6.96 -13.15
N ALA A 25 -12.21 -7.67 -13.12
CA ALA A 25 -12.07 -8.84 -12.25
C ALA A 25 -12.12 -8.46 -10.76
N VAL A 26 -12.80 -9.27 -9.94
CA VAL A 26 -12.93 -9.10 -8.48
C VAL A 26 -11.56 -8.92 -7.80
N GLY A 27 -10.59 -9.76 -8.15
CA GLY A 27 -9.24 -9.66 -7.58
C GLY A 27 -8.54 -8.32 -7.89
N ARG A 28 -8.87 -7.65 -9.01
CA ARG A 28 -8.33 -6.33 -9.34
C ARG A 28 -8.96 -5.24 -8.50
N VAL A 29 -10.26 -5.34 -8.20
CA VAL A 29 -10.94 -4.44 -7.25
C VAL A 29 -10.34 -4.58 -5.87
N ILE A 30 -10.22 -5.80 -5.35
CA ILE A 30 -9.63 -6.07 -4.02
C ILE A 30 -8.19 -5.55 -3.95
N SER A 31 -7.36 -5.84 -4.96
CA SER A 31 -5.98 -5.36 -5.00
C SER A 31 -5.88 -3.82 -4.98
N ARG A 32 -6.79 -3.13 -5.67
CA ARG A 32 -6.86 -1.66 -5.66
C ARG A 32 -7.29 -1.13 -4.30
N LEU A 33 -8.38 -1.67 -3.72
CA LEU A 33 -8.89 -1.24 -2.42
C LEU A 33 -7.87 -1.47 -1.30
N MET A 34 -7.21 -2.63 -1.28
CA MET A 34 -6.10 -2.90 -0.34
C MET A 34 -4.97 -1.89 -0.50
N ARG A 35 -4.59 -1.56 -1.74
CA ARG A 35 -3.55 -0.54 -1.99
C ARG A 35 -3.95 0.82 -1.44
N GLU A 36 -5.17 1.26 -1.71
CA GLU A 36 -5.69 2.54 -1.22
C GLU A 36 -5.76 2.58 0.31
N ALA A 37 -6.23 1.51 0.96
CA ALA A 37 -6.30 1.41 2.41
C ALA A 37 -4.91 1.44 3.07
N LEU A 38 -3.94 0.72 2.50
CA LEU A 38 -2.56 0.73 2.97
C LEU A 38 -1.92 2.12 2.78
N MET A 39 -2.13 2.76 1.63
CA MET A 39 -1.64 4.13 1.37
C MET A 39 -2.31 5.19 2.26
N GLY A 40 -3.62 5.08 2.53
CA GLY A 40 -4.36 5.98 3.42
C GLY A 40 -3.92 5.87 4.88
N THR A 41 -3.56 4.66 5.31
CA THR A 41 -2.91 4.41 6.61
C THR A 41 -1.54 5.10 6.70
N GLN A 42 -0.75 5.08 5.60
CA GLN A 42 0.53 5.80 5.57
C GLN A 42 0.32 7.31 5.67
N ARG A 43 -0.59 7.91 4.90
CA ARG A 43 -0.88 9.35 4.97
C ARG A 43 -1.25 9.81 6.37
N SER A 44 -2.08 9.03 7.07
CA SER A 44 -2.52 9.34 8.44
C SER A 44 -1.36 9.27 9.45
N ARG A 45 -0.42 8.33 9.27
CA ARG A 45 0.82 8.24 10.05
C ARG A 45 1.84 9.33 9.71
N GLU A 46 1.83 9.81 8.47
CA GLU A 46 2.72 10.86 7.96
C GLU A 46 2.32 12.24 8.49
N VAL A 47 1.02 12.56 8.63
CA VAL A 47 0.61 13.83 9.27
C VAL A 47 1.11 13.92 10.72
N ALA A 48 1.22 12.78 11.42
CA ALA A 48 1.78 12.71 12.76
C ALA A 48 3.31 12.82 12.81
N ASN A 49 4.02 12.62 11.69
CA ASN A 49 5.48 12.73 11.57
C ASN A 49 5.94 13.90 10.68
N ALA A 50 5.02 14.77 10.25
CA ALA A 50 5.29 15.86 9.30
C ALA A 50 6.18 16.97 9.90
N GLU A 51 6.34 17.01 11.22
CA GLU A 51 7.41 17.77 11.85
C GLU A 51 8.68 16.93 11.79
N GLY A 52 9.40 17.03 10.67
CA GLY A 52 10.60 16.26 10.36
C GLY A 52 11.63 16.30 11.47
N LYS A 53 11.51 15.39 12.43
CA LYS A 53 12.46 15.16 13.49
C LYS A 53 13.75 14.70 12.82
N THR A 54 14.82 15.45 13.01
CA THR A 54 16.14 15.05 12.51
C THR A 54 16.52 13.76 13.24
N ILE A 55 16.57 12.64 12.51
CA ILE A 55 16.98 11.35 13.05
C ILE A 55 18.43 11.14 12.63
N GLY A 56 19.35 11.10 13.59
CA GLY A 56 20.76 10.82 13.32
C GLY A 56 21.49 11.84 12.43
N GLY A 57 21.06 13.10 12.41
CA GLY A 57 21.65 14.15 11.56
C GLY A 57 21.14 14.18 10.12
N PHE A 58 20.23 13.28 9.75
CA PHE A 58 19.58 13.26 8.44
C PHE A 58 18.21 13.92 8.50
N ARG A 59 17.89 14.71 7.46
CA ARG A 59 16.55 15.27 7.25
C ARG A 59 15.83 14.43 6.20
N PRO A 60 14.85 13.60 6.58
CA PRO A 60 14.09 12.80 5.62
C PRO A 60 13.38 13.69 4.60
N PHE A 61 13.27 13.21 3.37
CA PHE A 61 12.43 13.86 2.36
C PHE A 61 10.96 13.81 2.78
N ALA A 62 10.19 14.81 2.35
CA ALA A 62 8.75 14.78 2.51
C ALA A 62 8.17 13.53 1.82
N ALA A 63 7.16 12.94 2.45
CA ALA A 63 6.42 11.81 1.92
C ALA A 63 5.87 12.13 0.53
N ARG A 64 6.15 11.25 -0.45
CA ARG A 64 5.66 11.38 -1.83
C ARG A 64 4.36 10.61 -2.08
N GLY A 65 3.78 9.98 -1.06
CA GLY A 65 2.55 9.18 -1.18
C GLY A 65 2.70 7.90 -2.01
N VAL A 66 3.92 7.48 -2.31
CA VAL A 66 4.24 6.24 -3.02
C VAL A 66 4.38 5.12 -1.98
N LEU A 67 3.69 4.00 -2.18
CA LEU A 67 3.82 2.83 -1.32
C LEU A 67 5.18 2.16 -1.58
N VAL A 68 6.09 2.27 -0.61
CA VAL A 68 7.39 1.57 -0.61
C VAL A 68 7.29 0.39 0.37
N THR A 69 7.56 -0.82 -0.09
CA THR A 69 7.58 -2.03 0.76
C THR A 69 9.02 -2.41 1.10
N ASN A 70 9.23 -3.12 2.22
CA ASN A 70 10.57 -3.63 2.57
C ASN A 70 11.12 -4.58 1.49
N ASP A 71 10.26 -5.36 0.82
CA ASP A 71 10.70 -6.21 -0.29
C ASP A 71 11.28 -5.39 -1.45
N GLN A 72 10.69 -4.25 -1.79
CA GLN A 72 11.24 -3.35 -2.81
C GLN A 72 12.58 -2.76 -2.38
N VAL A 73 12.74 -2.46 -1.08
CA VAL A 73 14.01 -1.98 -0.54
C VAL A 73 15.07 -3.08 -0.60
N ASN A 74 14.71 -4.31 -0.26
CA ASN A 74 15.63 -5.44 -0.30
C ASN A 74 16.03 -5.78 -1.75
N GLU A 75 15.09 -5.83 -2.68
CA GLU A 75 15.38 -6.03 -4.11
C GLU A 75 16.32 -4.95 -4.66
N LEU A 76 16.13 -3.69 -4.25
CA LEU A 76 17.02 -2.60 -4.60
C LEU A 76 18.43 -2.79 -4.00
N ARG A 77 18.53 -3.20 -2.72
CA ARG A 77 19.83 -3.46 -2.07
C ARG A 77 20.57 -4.62 -2.73
N ASP A 78 19.86 -5.67 -3.08
CA ASP A 78 20.40 -6.85 -3.77
C ASP A 78 20.91 -6.47 -5.17
N THR A 79 20.18 -5.60 -5.88
CA THR A 79 20.57 -5.11 -7.21
C THR A 79 21.79 -4.20 -7.16
N GLU A 80 21.86 -3.31 -6.17
CA GLU A 80 22.94 -2.33 -6.02
C GLU A 80 24.16 -2.90 -5.26
N GLY A 81 24.06 -4.12 -4.71
CA GLY A 81 25.16 -4.82 -4.02
C GLY A 81 25.53 -4.25 -2.64
N VAL A 82 24.54 -3.76 -1.86
CA VAL A 82 24.74 -3.06 -0.56
C VAL A 82 24.25 -3.83 0.68
#